data_AF-A0A7X5BHD0-F1
#
_entry.id   AF-A0A7X5BHD0-F1
#
_cell.length_a   1.000
_cell.length_b   1.000
_cell.length_c   1.000
_cell.angle_alpha   90.00
_cell.angle_beta   90.00
_cell.angle_gamma   90.00
#
_symmetry.space_group_name_H-M   'P 1'
#
loop_
_entity.id
_entity.type
_entity.pdbx_description
1 polymer ?
#
loop_
_entity_poly.entity_id
_entity_poly.type
_entity_poly.pdbx_seq_one_letter_code
_entity_poly.pdbx_strand_id
1 'polypeptide(L)'
;MQTTLERLCDINRQIKKILMADDINTEEIILLVDKRETVLEILFKNMAEDPSFAHSTEWQSAILETQHLVELMQQKTQSMGNNLKKYRYGNKSVQQYKKFL
;
A
#
# COMPACT_ATOMS: atom_id res chain seq x y z
N MET A 1 9.44 19.70 -9.89
CA MET A 1 8.89 18.36 -10.22
C MET A 1 9.78 17.22 -9.75
N GLN A 2 11.08 17.22 -10.06
CA GLN A 2 12.00 16.14 -9.68
C GLN A 2 12.00 15.80 -8.18
N THR A 3 12.15 16.81 -7.31
CA THR A 3 12.13 16.64 -5.85
C THR A 3 10.80 16.08 -5.33
N THR A 4 9.69 16.46 -5.97
CA THR A 4 8.36 15.94 -5.64
C THR A 4 8.19 14.49 -6.07
N LEU A 5 8.75 14.11 -7.23
CA LEU A 5 8.77 12.73 -7.72
C LEU A 5 9.63 11.82 -6.84
N GLU A 6 10.82 12.29 -6.42
CA GLU A 6 11.67 11.57 -5.47
C GLU A 6 10.93 11.28 -4.17
N ARG A 7 10.19 12.28 -3.65
CA ARG A 7 9.35 12.11 -2.46
C ARG A 7 8.23 11.08 -2.66
N LEU A 8 7.63 11.01 -3.85
CA LEU A 8 6.65 9.96 -4.18
C LEU A 8 7.28 8.57 -4.09
N CYS A 9 8.46 8.39 -4.70
CA CYS A 9 9.18 7.12 -4.69
C CYS A 9 9.63 6.72 -3.28
N ASP A 10 10.08 7.68 -2.46
CA ASP A 10 10.44 7.44 -1.06
C ASP A 10 9.25 6.97 -0.23
N ILE A 11 8.07 7.55 -0.44
CA ILE A 11 6.84 7.12 0.22
C ILE A 11 6.47 5.70 -0.24
N ASN A 12 6.52 5.41 -1.55
CA ASN A 12 6.26 4.07 -2.06
C ASN A 12 7.17 3.02 -1.42
N ARG A 13 8.48 3.33 -1.28
CA ARG A 13 9.46 2.45 -0.64
C ARG A 13 9.18 2.24 0.85
N GLN A 14 8.78 3.29 1.57
CA GLN A 14 8.40 3.19 2.99
C GLN A 14 7.19 2.27 3.17
N ILE A 15 6.13 2.48 2.37
CA ILE A 15 4.94 1.63 2.41
C ILE A 15 5.31 0.17 2.11
N LYS A 16 6.13 -0.07 1.07
CA LYS A 16 6.60 -1.41 0.73
C LYS A 16 7.33 -2.08 1.90
N LYS A 17 8.20 -1.35 2.59
CA LYS A 17 8.95 -1.86 3.75
C LYS A 17 8.00 -2.29 4.87
N ILE A 18 6.97 -1.49 5.17
CA ILE A 18 5.98 -1.82 6.21
C ILE A 18 5.16 -3.04 5.80
N LEU A 19 4.74 -3.15 4.53
CA LEU A 19 4.00 -4.31 4.02
C LEU A 19 4.82 -5.61 4.06
N MET A 20 6.14 -5.52 4.00
CA MET A 20 7.04 -6.68 4.09
C MET A 20 7.34 -7.13 5.52
N ALA A 21 6.96 -6.34 6.53
CA ALA A 21 7.09 -6.74 7.93
C ALA A 21 6.11 -7.89 8.28
N ASP A 22 6.45 -8.64 9.33
CA ASP A 22 5.59 -9.71 9.86
C ASP A 22 4.34 -9.14 10.54
N ASP A 23 4.52 -8.04 11.26
CA ASP A 23 3.45 -7.23 11.84
C ASP A 23 3.33 -5.92 11.07
N ILE A 24 2.18 -5.71 10.43
CA ILE A 24 1.94 -4.57 9.56
C ILE A 24 1.39 -3.43 10.41
N ASN A 25 2.17 -2.36 10.55
CA ASN A 25 1.70 -1.13 11.17
C ASN A 25 0.73 -0.40 10.24
N THR A 26 -0.57 -0.66 10.40
CA THR A 26 -1.62 -0.10 9.55
C THR A 26 -1.78 1.40 9.70
N GLU A 27 -1.54 1.95 10.90
CA GLU A 27 -1.64 3.40 11.16
C GLU A 27 -0.57 4.16 10.37
N GLU A 28 0.65 3.64 10.36
CA GLU A 28 1.75 4.22 9.58
C GLU A 28 1.50 4.14 8.07
N ILE A 29 0.91 3.03 7.59
CA ILE A 29 0.50 2.93 6.18
C ILE A 29 -0.53 4.01 5.82
N ILE A 30 -1.56 4.23 6.66
CA ILE A 30 -2.58 5.26 6.41
C ILE A 30 -1.93 6.63 6.30
N LEU A 31 -1.07 7.00 7.27
CA LEU A 31 -0.37 8.28 7.25
C LEU A 31 0.53 8.46 6.02
N LEU A 32 1.15 7.39 5.52
CA LEU A 32 1.97 7.42 4.32
C LEU A 32 1.13 7.54 3.04
N VAL A 33 -0.03 6.87 2.99
CA VAL A 33 -0.98 6.97 1.87
C VAL A 33 -1.53 8.39 1.77
N ASP A 34 -1.91 9.01 2.88
CA ASP A 34 -2.38 10.41 2.90
C ASP A 34 -1.29 11.37 2.39
N LYS A 35 -0.05 11.20 2.87
CA LYS A 35 1.10 11.97 2.37
C LYS A 35 1.33 11.74 0.88
N ARG A 36 1.13 10.51 0.40
CA ARG A 36 1.27 10.14 -1.01
C ARG A 36 0.26 10.88 -1.87
N GLU A 37 -0.99 10.99 -1.39
CA GLU A 37 -2.06 11.72 -2.07
C GLU A 37 -1.71 13.20 -2.24
N THR A 38 -1.28 13.89 -1.18
CA THR A 38 -0.85 15.29 -1.27
C THR A 38 0.30 15.49 -2.27
N VAL A 39 1.27 14.55 -2.30
CA VAL A 39 2.39 14.61 -3.26
C VAL A 39 1.91 14.43 -4.70
N LEU A 40 0.95 13.53 -4.93
CA LEU A 40 0.35 13.31 -6.25
C LEU A 40 -0.43 14.53 -6.75
N GLU A 41 -1.21 15.18 -5.89
CA GLU A 41 -1.93 16.42 -6.25
C GLU A 41 -0.98 17.50 -6.77
N ILE A 42 0.16 17.67 -6.10
CA ILE A 42 1.21 18.63 -6.51
C ILE A 42 1.80 18.20 -7.87
N LEU A 43 2.09 16.91 -8.06
CA LEU A 43 2.63 16.41 -9.33
C LEU A 43 1.64 16.61 -10.48
N PHE A 44 0.36 16.30 -10.28
CA PHE A 44 -0.67 16.48 -11.30
C PHE A 44 -0.89 17.95 -11.66
N LYS A 45 -0.89 18.84 -10.67
CA LYS A 45 -0.97 20.28 -10.92
C LYS A 45 0.21 20.76 -11.78
N ASN A 46 1.43 20.36 -11.42
CA ASN A 46 2.62 20.73 -12.17
C ASN A 46 2.62 20.12 -13.60
N MET A 47 2.12 18.90 -13.79
CA MET A 47 1.99 18.28 -15.11
C MET A 47 0.94 18.95 -16.00
N ALA A 48 -0.07 19.59 -15.41
CA ALA A 48 -1.00 20.39 -16.19
C ALA A 48 -0.32 21.63 -16.80
N GLU A 49 0.70 22.16 -16.13
CA GLU A 49 1.50 23.30 -16.58
C GLU A 49 2.64 22.87 -17.53
N ASP A 50 3.22 21.69 -17.31
CA ASP A 50 4.21 21.06 -18.20
C ASP A 50 3.87 19.59 -18.51
N PRO A 51 3.09 19.34 -19.59
CA PRO A 51 2.68 17.99 -19.96
C PRO A 51 3.84 17.08 -20.40
N SER A 52 5.00 17.64 -20.77
CA SER A 52 6.13 16.84 -21.27
C SER A 52 6.66 15.87 -20.22
N PHE A 53 6.54 16.23 -18.94
CA PHE A 53 6.96 15.39 -17.82
C PHE A 53 6.20 14.08 -17.71
N ALA A 54 4.94 14.01 -18.18
CA ALA A 54 4.17 12.76 -18.20
C ALA A 54 4.77 11.70 -19.15
N HIS A 55 5.60 12.13 -20.10
CA HIS A 55 6.34 11.26 -21.01
C HIS A 55 7.78 10.99 -20.55
N SER A 56 8.20 11.55 -19.40
CA SER A 56 9.52 11.29 -18.84
C SER A 56 9.68 9.83 -18.41
N THR A 57 10.90 9.31 -18.56
CA THR A 57 11.25 7.96 -18.13
C THR A 57 11.07 7.74 -16.63
N GLU A 58 11.33 8.78 -15.85
CA GLU A 58 11.26 8.82 -14.39
C GLU A 58 9.81 8.69 -13.93
N TRP A 59 8.89 9.41 -14.56
CA TRP A 59 7.47 9.29 -14.26
C TRP A 59 6.92 7.91 -14.61
N GLN A 60 7.29 7.38 -15.78
CA GLN A 60 6.90 6.02 -16.18
C GLN A 60 7.44 4.97 -15.19
N SER A 61 8.67 5.14 -14.71
CA SER A 61 9.25 4.28 -13.67
C SER A 61 8.46 4.35 -12.35
N ALA A 62 8.06 5.55 -11.91
CA ALA A 62 7.24 5.72 -10.71
C ALA A 62 5.83 5.12 -10.84
N ILE A 63 5.24 5.12 -12.04
CA ILE A 63 4.00 4.41 -12.33
C ILE A 63 4.19 2.91 -12.16
N LEU A 64 5.24 2.32 -12.74
CA LEU A 64 5.52 0.89 -12.61
C LEU A 64 5.76 0.49 -11.15
N GLU A 65 6.51 1.29 -10.38
CA GLU A 65 6.70 1.05 -8.95
C GLU A 65 5.37 1.09 -8.18
N THR A 66 4.50 2.05 -8.53
CA THR A 66 3.16 2.16 -7.94
C THR A 66 2.31 0.94 -8.25
N GLN A 67 2.35 0.41 -9.47
CA GLN A 67 1.59 -0.79 -9.85
C GLN A 67 2.02 -2.00 -9.00
N HIS A 68 3.32 -2.23 -8.88
CA HIS A 68 3.84 -3.31 -8.03
C HIS A 68 3.47 -3.13 -6.54
N LEU A 69 3.43 -1.89 -6.05
CA LEU A 69 3.00 -1.61 -4.68
C LEU A 69 1.52 -1.98 -4.47
N VAL A 70 0.66 -1.64 -5.42
CA VAL A 70 -0.77 -1.98 -5.37
C VAL A 70 -0.97 -3.50 -5.38
N GLU A 71 -0.25 -4.22 -6.24
CA GLU A 71 -0.29 -5.68 -6.27
C GLU A 71 0.13 -6.28 -4.92
N LEU A 72 1.19 -5.77 -4.29
CA LEU A 72 1.64 -6.21 -2.98
C LEU A 72 0.58 -5.96 -1.90
N MET A 73 -0.05 -4.79 -1.89
CA MET A 73 -1.14 -4.47 -0.96
C MET A 73 -2.31 -5.44 -1.10
N GLN A 74 -2.70 -5.76 -2.34
CA GLN A 74 -3.76 -6.72 -2.63
C GLN A 74 -3.42 -8.13 -2.17
N GLN A 75 -2.20 -8.61 -2.46
CA GLN A 75 -1.71 -9.91 -2.01
C GLN A 75 -1.69 -10.03 -0.48
N LYS A 76 -1.20 -9.00 0.22
CA LYS A 76 -1.16 -8.97 1.69
C LYS A 76 -2.58 -8.97 2.28
N THR A 77 -3.49 -8.20 1.70
CA THR A 77 -4.91 -8.17 2.11
C THR A 77 -5.56 -9.55 1.94
N GLN A 78 -5.35 -10.20 0.79
CA GLN A 78 -5.90 -11.53 0.53
C GLN A 78 -5.33 -12.59 1.49
N SER A 79 -4.02 -12.56 1.74
CA SER A 79 -3.36 -13.47 2.68
C SER A 79 -3.91 -13.32 4.10
N MET A 80 -4.03 -12.08 4.58
CA MET A 80 -4.60 -11.78 5.90
C MET A 80 -6.05 -12.25 6.01
N GLY A 81 -6.86 -12.02 4.96
CA GLY A 81 -8.24 -12.50 4.90
C GLY A 81 -8.36 -14.02 4.98
N ASN A 82 -7.45 -14.76 4.33
CA ASN A 82 -7.41 -16.21 4.41
C ASN A 82 -7.00 -16.72 5.81
N ASN A 83 -6.03 -16.05 6.46
CA ASN A 83 -5.65 -16.37 7.83
C ASN A 83 -6.80 -16.11 8.80
N LEU A 84 -7.51 -14.99 8.67
CA LEU A 84 -8.68 -14.68 9.48
C LEU A 84 -9.78 -15.75 9.35
N LYS A 85 -10.01 -16.27 8.13
CA LYS A 85 -10.96 -17.39 7.92
C LYS A 85 -10.55 -18.63 8.71
N LYS A 86 -9.26 -19.01 8.71
CA LYS A 86 -8.76 -20.15 9.49
C LYS A 86 -9.03 -19.99 10.99
N TYR A 87 -8.74 -18.81 11.55
CA TYR A 87 -9.03 -18.51 12.96
C TYR A 87 -10.53 -18.57 13.28
N ARG A 88 -11.39 -18.07 12.39
CA ARG A 88 -12.85 -18.15 12.56
C ARG A 88 -13.35 -19.61 12.58
N TYR A 89 -12.78 -20.50 11.76
CA TYR A 89 -13.09 -21.94 11.84
C TYR A 89 -12.62 -22.58 13.14
N GLY A 90 -11.43 -22.22 13.63
CA GLY A 90 -10.94 -22.63 14.95
C GLY A 90 -11.91 -22.23 16.07
N ASN A 91 -12.37 -20.97 16.07
CA ASN A 91 -13.34 -20.49 17.04
C ASN A 91 -14.67 -21.26 16.98
N LYS A 92 -15.17 -21.60 15.79
CA LYS A 92 -16.36 -22.45 15.65
C LYS A 92 -16.17 -23.81 16.33
N SER A 93 -14.97 -24.39 16.23
CA SER A 93 -14.62 -25.66 16.87
C SER A 93 -14.58 -25.52 18.39
N VAL A 94 -13.95 -24.46 18.92
CA VAL A 94 -13.96 -24.13 20.36
C VAL A 94 -15.38 -24.01 20.90
N GLN A 95 -16.28 -23.36 20.15
CA GLN A 95 -17.69 -23.25 20.54
C GLN A 95 -18.40 -24.61 20.61
N GLN A 96 -18.00 -25.62 19.83
CA GLN A 96 -18.55 -26.97 19.98
C GLN A 96 -18.05 -27.63 21.27
N TYR A 97 -16.75 -27.51 21.59
CA TYR A 97 -16.21 -28.04 22.84
C TYR A 97 -16.87 -27.42 24.07
N LYS A 98 -17.14 -26.11 24.05
CA LYS A 98 -17.85 -25.41 25.13
C LYS A 98 -19.26 -25.92 25.40
N LYS A 99 -19.89 -26.69 24.50
CA LYS A 99 -21.20 -27.29 24.78
C LYS A 99 -21.12 -28.47 25.76
N PHE A 100 -19.92 -29.02 25.96
CA PHE A 100 -19.65 -30.18 26.82
C PHE A 100 -19.01 -29.80 28.16
N LEU A 101 -18.69 -28.51 28.35
CA LEU A 101 -18.13 -27.94 29.58
C LEU A 101 -19.19 -27.04 30.23
#